data_AF-A0A3P5WD22-F1
#
_entry.id   AF-A0A3P5WD22-F1
#
_cell.length_a   1.000
_cell.length_b   1.000
_cell.length_c   1.000
_cell.angle_alpha   90.00
_cell.angle_beta   90.00
_cell.angle_gamma   90.00
#
_symmetry.space_group_name_H-M   'P 1'
#
loop_
_entity.id
_entity.type
_entity.pdbx_description
1 polymer ?
#
loop_
_entity_poly.entity_id
_entity_poly.type
_entity_poly.pdbx_seq_one_letter_code
_entity_poly.pdbx_strand_id
1 'polypeptide(L)'
;MPEIIETTVYRLDELSDTAKDKARAWYREGGFDYGWYDAVYEDFQRIAEILGIRFKTRTVRLYGGGSRQQPCIFFSGFWSQGDGACWEGFYSYRKNASTELRSYAPQDTILHGIVDALQAVQRRNFYQLRAEATHRGHYCHEYCMVISVERDSPTYRDMTADAEEMVIEALRDLARWLYRHLEREYDYLTSDEAVDEAITANEYTFTEAGRRFG
;
A
#
# COMPACT_ATOMS: atom_id res chain seq x y z
N MET A 1 19.98 -45.34 -17.09
CA MET A 1 20.66 -45.23 -15.77
C MET A 1 20.75 -43.76 -15.43
N PRO A 2 20.44 -43.33 -14.22
CA PRO A 2 20.73 -41.97 -13.78
C PRO A 2 22.24 -41.77 -13.57
N GLU A 3 22.75 -40.59 -13.90
CA GLU A 3 24.09 -40.12 -13.54
C GLU A 3 23.99 -39.20 -12.31
N ILE A 4 24.96 -39.29 -11.40
CA ILE A 4 25.03 -38.48 -10.18
C ILE A 4 26.12 -37.42 -10.38
N ILE A 5 25.80 -36.16 -10.12
CA ILE A 5 26.73 -35.03 -10.11
C ILE A 5 26.85 -34.54 -8.66
N GLU A 6 28.07 -34.50 -8.13
CA GLU A 6 28.38 -33.92 -6.83
C GLU A 6 28.71 -32.43 -7.00
N THR A 7 28.16 -31.56 -6.15
CA THR A 7 28.41 -30.12 -6.21
C THR A 7 28.48 -29.55 -4.80
N THR A 8 29.58 -28.86 -4.49
CA THR A 8 29.74 -28.12 -3.24
C THR A 8 28.92 -26.84 -3.29
N VAL A 9 28.18 -26.59 -2.21
CA VAL A 9 27.35 -25.40 -2.04
C VAL A 9 27.65 -24.72 -0.70
N TYR A 10 27.36 -23.44 -0.64
CA TYR A 10 27.69 -22.54 0.46
C TYR A 10 26.44 -21.83 0.97
N ARG A 11 26.43 -21.56 2.27
CA ARG A 11 25.54 -20.58 2.92
C ARG A 11 26.02 -19.17 2.62
N LEU A 12 25.12 -18.19 2.81
CA LEU A 12 25.40 -16.80 2.46
C LEU A 12 26.62 -16.25 3.22
N ASP A 13 26.75 -16.55 4.50
CA ASP A 13 27.84 -16.10 5.37
C ASP A 13 29.20 -16.67 4.97
N GLU A 14 29.22 -17.82 4.30
CA GLU A 14 30.43 -18.50 3.79
C GLU A 14 30.92 -17.92 2.46
N LEU A 15 30.13 -17.08 1.78
CA LEU A 15 30.49 -16.48 0.50
C LEU A 15 31.44 -15.28 0.67
N SER A 16 32.28 -15.06 -0.36
CA SER A 16 33.00 -13.77 -0.53
C SER A 16 32.01 -12.62 -0.75
N ASP A 17 32.42 -11.38 -0.45
CA ASP A 17 31.54 -10.20 -0.59
C ASP A 17 30.96 -10.06 -2.00
N THR A 18 31.78 -10.27 -3.05
CA THR A 18 31.32 -10.25 -4.44
C THR A 18 30.31 -11.36 -4.76
N ALA A 19 30.43 -12.52 -4.11
CA ALA A 19 29.47 -13.62 -4.27
C ALA A 19 28.18 -13.36 -3.47
N LYS A 20 28.26 -12.71 -2.30
CA LYS A 20 27.10 -12.23 -1.54
C LYS A 20 26.28 -11.23 -2.35
N ASP A 21 26.92 -10.27 -3.00
CA ASP A 21 26.21 -9.29 -3.83
C ASP A 21 25.41 -9.96 -4.96
N LYS A 22 25.95 -11.02 -5.57
CA LYS A 22 25.23 -11.82 -6.58
C LYS A 22 24.08 -12.61 -5.99
N ALA A 23 24.26 -13.18 -4.81
CA ALA A 23 23.19 -13.89 -4.09
C ALA A 23 22.03 -12.94 -3.74
N ARG A 24 22.35 -11.72 -3.27
CA ARG A 24 21.36 -10.67 -2.98
C ARG A 24 20.65 -10.19 -4.23
N ALA A 25 21.38 -9.96 -5.33
CA ALA A 25 20.80 -9.58 -6.61
C ALA A 25 19.79 -10.63 -7.11
N TRP A 26 20.16 -11.91 -7.06
CA TRP A 26 19.25 -13.01 -7.37
C TRP A 26 17.97 -12.97 -6.51
N TYR A 27 18.11 -12.73 -5.20
CA TYR A 27 16.95 -12.65 -4.32
C TYR A 27 16.07 -11.43 -4.65
N ARG A 28 16.64 -10.27 -4.97
CA ARG A 28 15.86 -9.08 -5.36
C ARG A 28 15.11 -9.27 -6.68
N GLU A 29 15.70 -9.99 -7.63
CA GLU A 29 15.09 -10.24 -8.95
C GLU A 29 13.89 -11.18 -8.90
N GLY A 30 13.84 -12.13 -7.95
CA GLY A 30 12.81 -13.18 -7.92
C GLY A 30 12.22 -13.55 -6.57
N GLY A 31 12.73 -13.02 -5.46
CA GLY A 31 12.32 -13.34 -4.09
C GLY A 31 11.09 -12.59 -3.59
N PHE A 32 10.58 -11.63 -4.35
CA PHE A 32 9.39 -10.81 -4.03
C PHE A 32 8.14 -11.22 -4.79
N ASP A 33 7.96 -12.50 -5.09
CA ASP A 33 6.79 -13.02 -5.80
C ASP A 33 5.54 -13.19 -4.92
N TYR A 34 5.67 -12.91 -3.61
CA TYR A 34 4.59 -12.93 -2.63
C TYR A 34 3.96 -11.54 -2.43
N GLY A 35 2.80 -11.50 -1.76
CA GLY A 35 2.09 -10.25 -1.39
C GLY A 35 2.81 -9.46 -0.32
N TRP A 36 4.05 -9.00 -0.58
CA TRP A 36 4.88 -8.26 0.38
C TRP A 36 4.18 -7.00 0.92
N TYR A 37 3.27 -6.43 0.14
CA TYR A 37 2.47 -5.26 0.50
C TYR A 37 1.24 -5.58 1.38
N ASP A 38 0.94 -6.86 1.67
CA ASP A 38 -0.29 -7.25 2.35
C ASP A 38 -0.40 -6.59 3.74
N ALA A 39 0.70 -6.51 4.50
CA ALA A 39 0.71 -5.84 5.80
C ALA A 39 0.41 -4.34 5.70
N VAL A 40 1.00 -3.66 4.70
CA VAL A 40 0.74 -2.24 4.43
C VAL A 40 -0.72 -2.02 4.04
N TYR A 41 -1.28 -2.92 3.24
CA TYR A 41 -2.69 -2.89 2.84
C TYR A 41 -3.64 -3.12 4.00
N GLU A 42 -3.31 -4.03 4.94
CA GLU A 42 -4.09 -4.26 6.14
C GLU A 42 -4.10 -3.04 7.06
N ASP A 43 -2.93 -2.43 7.29
CA ASP A 43 -2.81 -1.19 8.07
C ASP A 43 -3.58 -0.03 7.43
N PHE A 44 -3.42 0.13 6.11
CA PHE A 44 -4.15 1.15 5.35
C PHE A 44 -5.67 0.97 5.42
N GLN A 45 -6.15 -0.28 5.38
CA GLN A 45 -7.56 -0.57 5.56
C GLN A 45 -8.07 -0.16 6.94
N ARG A 46 -7.27 -0.38 7.98
CA ARG A 46 -7.62 0.05 9.33
C ARG A 46 -7.68 1.58 9.44
N ILE A 47 -6.71 2.28 8.86
CA ILE A 47 -6.68 3.75 8.81
C ILE A 47 -7.89 4.30 8.04
N ALA A 48 -8.19 3.70 6.89
CA ALA A 48 -9.35 4.08 6.07
C ALA A 48 -10.66 3.91 6.84
N GLU A 49 -10.84 2.79 7.54
CA GLU A 49 -12.00 2.57 8.41
C GLU A 49 -12.12 3.65 9.49
N ILE A 50 -11.01 4.00 10.15
CA ILE A 50 -10.98 5.04 11.18
C ILE A 50 -11.44 6.39 10.61
N LEU A 51 -10.98 6.72 9.41
CA LEU A 51 -11.32 7.95 8.67
C LEU A 51 -12.78 7.97 8.15
N GLY A 52 -13.51 6.85 8.20
CA GLY A 52 -14.86 6.75 7.65
C GLY A 52 -14.89 6.43 6.16
N ILE A 53 -13.83 5.77 5.66
CA ILE A 53 -13.70 5.29 4.29
C ILE A 53 -14.06 3.80 4.23
N ARG A 54 -14.93 3.45 3.30
CA ARG A 54 -15.27 2.07 2.96
C ARG A 54 -14.85 1.79 1.53
N PHE A 55 -13.89 0.88 1.33
CA PHE A 55 -13.44 0.51 -0.01
C PHE A 55 -14.52 -0.20 -0.81
N LYS A 56 -14.51 0.02 -2.12
CA LYS A 56 -15.15 -0.89 -3.07
C LYS A 56 -14.37 -2.19 -3.09
N THR A 57 -15.05 -3.28 -3.40
CA THR A 57 -14.43 -4.59 -3.51
C THR A 57 -14.67 -5.18 -4.89
N ARG A 58 -13.70 -5.96 -5.35
CA ARG A 58 -13.81 -6.78 -6.55
C ARG A 58 -13.72 -8.25 -6.18
N THR A 59 -14.44 -9.08 -6.91
CA THR A 59 -14.36 -10.53 -6.77
C THR A 59 -13.09 -11.04 -7.44
N VAL A 60 -12.24 -11.73 -6.67
CA VAL A 60 -11.02 -12.39 -7.17
C VAL A 60 -11.18 -13.89 -7.06
N ARG A 61 -10.89 -14.62 -8.15
CA ARG A 61 -10.92 -16.09 -8.16
C ARG A 61 -9.67 -16.65 -7.51
N LEU A 62 -9.85 -17.65 -6.67
CA LEU A 62 -8.77 -18.40 -6.02
C LEU A 62 -8.46 -19.66 -6.84
N TYR A 63 -7.21 -20.12 -6.78
CA TYR A 63 -6.75 -21.32 -7.51
C TYR A 63 -7.59 -22.59 -7.20
N GLY A 64 -8.28 -22.65 -6.05
CA GLY A 64 -9.18 -23.75 -5.66
C GLY A 64 -10.64 -23.61 -6.08
N GLY A 65 -10.99 -22.71 -7.02
CA GLY A 65 -12.36 -22.53 -7.52
C GLY A 65 -13.27 -21.66 -6.63
N GLY A 66 -12.79 -21.24 -5.46
CA GLY A 66 -13.46 -20.24 -4.62
C GLY A 66 -13.26 -18.80 -5.13
N SER A 67 -13.95 -17.85 -4.51
CA SER A 67 -13.70 -16.43 -4.72
C SER A 67 -13.60 -15.67 -3.40
N ARG A 68 -12.84 -14.57 -3.40
CA ARG A 68 -12.75 -13.63 -2.28
C ARG A 68 -13.09 -12.22 -2.75
N GLN A 69 -13.56 -11.39 -1.82
CA GLN A 69 -13.66 -9.95 -2.04
C GLN A 69 -12.30 -9.33 -1.73
N GLN A 70 -11.74 -8.60 -2.70
CA GLN A 70 -10.51 -7.83 -2.53
C GLN A 70 -10.85 -6.34 -2.60
N PRO A 71 -10.41 -5.52 -1.63
CA PRO A 71 -10.51 -4.07 -1.73
C PRO A 71 -9.85 -3.54 -3.01
N CYS A 72 -10.46 -2.54 -3.64
CA CYS A 72 -9.91 -1.84 -4.78
C CYS A 72 -8.83 -0.85 -4.32
N ILE A 73 -7.63 -1.37 -4.02
CA ILE A 73 -6.42 -0.62 -3.68
C ILE A 73 -5.34 -1.01 -4.69
N PHE A 74 -4.74 -0.02 -5.32
CA PHE A 74 -3.80 -0.21 -6.42
C PHE A 74 -2.57 0.68 -6.26
N PHE A 75 -1.43 0.21 -6.72
CA PHE A 75 -0.21 1.01 -6.87
C PHE A 75 0.57 0.53 -8.09
N SER A 76 1.46 1.37 -8.58
CA SER A 76 2.53 0.98 -9.52
C SER A 76 3.89 1.32 -8.90
N GLY A 77 4.96 0.66 -9.36
CA GLY A 77 6.26 0.58 -8.68
C GLY A 77 7.04 1.89 -8.56
N PHE A 78 8.31 1.89 -8.17
CA PHE A 78 8.99 3.07 -7.62
C PHE A 78 10.01 3.73 -8.54
N TRP A 79 9.85 3.56 -9.86
CA TRP A 79 10.96 3.73 -10.81
C TRP A 79 10.60 4.57 -12.04
N SER A 80 9.33 4.94 -12.22
CA SER A 80 8.84 5.68 -13.37
C SER A 80 8.04 6.93 -12.96
N GLN A 81 8.07 7.93 -13.83
CA GLN A 81 7.19 9.08 -13.70
C GLN A 81 5.73 8.64 -13.91
N GLY A 82 4.85 8.98 -12.96
CA GLY A 82 3.44 8.57 -12.98
C GLY A 82 3.12 7.39 -12.06
N ASP A 83 4.14 6.89 -11.35
CA ASP A 83 3.94 5.92 -10.30
C ASP A 83 3.31 6.55 -9.04
N GLY A 84 2.54 5.74 -8.33
CA GLY A 84 1.79 6.18 -7.17
C GLY A 84 0.92 5.08 -6.61
N ALA A 85 -0.06 5.48 -5.79
CA ALA A 85 -1.15 4.64 -5.36
C ALA A 85 -2.49 5.33 -5.59
N CYS A 86 -3.53 4.53 -5.77
CA CYS A 86 -4.92 4.97 -5.85
C CYS A 86 -5.85 3.91 -5.26
N TRP A 87 -7.08 4.30 -4.98
CA TRP A 87 -8.08 3.40 -4.41
C TRP A 87 -9.48 3.82 -4.81
N GLU A 88 -10.43 2.90 -4.65
CA GLU A 88 -11.85 3.17 -4.88
C GLU A 88 -12.66 2.91 -3.62
N GLY A 89 -13.57 3.82 -3.31
CA GLY A 89 -14.31 3.73 -2.06
C GLY A 89 -15.30 4.85 -1.87
N PHE A 90 -15.91 4.83 -0.69
CA PHE A 90 -16.86 5.83 -0.23
C PHE A 90 -16.34 6.44 1.05
N TYR A 91 -16.32 7.76 1.13
CA TYR A 91 -16.02 8.51 2.33
C TYR A 91 -17.31 9.09 2.93
N SER A 92 -17.44 9.01 4.25
CA SER A 92 -18.48 9.70 5.01
C SER A 92 -17.95 10.07 6.39
N TYR A 93 -18.52 11.11 7.00
CA TYR A 93 -18.10 11.54 8.32
C TYR A 93 -18.23 10.40 9.35
N ARG A 94 -17.13 10.13 10.06
CA ARG A 94 -17.11 9.24 11.23
C ARG A 94 -16.81 10.05 12.49
N LYS A 95 -17.70 9.94 13.48
CA LYS A 95 -17.50 10.57 14.79
C LYS A 95 -16.22 10.02 15.43
N ASN A 96 -15.45 10.90 16.07
CA ASN A 96 -14.19 10.59 16.77
C ASN A 96 -13.00 10.15 15.90
N ALA A 97 -13.08 10.24 14.56
CA ALA A 97 -12.00 9.84 13.66
C ALA A 97 -10.63 10.45 14.04
N SER A 98 -10.57 11.76 14.34
CA SER A 98 -9.30 12.42 14.73
C SER A 98 -8.70 11.86 16.02
N THR A 99 -9.53 11.59 17.05
CA THR A 99 -9.05 11.01 18.31
C THR A 99 -8.59 9.57 18.14
N GLU A 100 -9.37 8.76 17.42
CA GLU A 100 -9.04 7.35 17.18
C GLU A 100 -7.78 7.22 16.32
N LEU A 101 -7.62 8.05 15.28
CA LEU A 101 -6.45 8.01 14.42
C LEU A 101 -5.18 8.40 15.18
N ARG A 102 -5.26 9.38 16.08
CA ARG A 102 -4.14 9.77 16.96
C ARG A 102 -3.79 8.70 17.99
N SER A 103 -4.75 7.89 18.41
CA SER A 103 -4.45 6.73 19.25
C SER A 103 -3.81 5.59 18.46
N TYR A 104 -4.21 5.43 17.20
CA TYR A 104 -3.74 4.35 16.33
C TYR A 104 -2.35 4.62 15.77
N ALA A 105 -2.12 5.83 15.24
CA ALA A 105 -0.88 6.26 14.62
C ALA A 105 -0.34 7.54 15.30
N PRO A 106 0.07 7.49 16.59
CA PRO A 106 0.35 8.67 17.40
C PRO A 106 1.49 9.57 16.90
N GLN A 107 2.38 9.04 16.05
CA GLN A 107 3.51 9.78 15.50
C GLN A 107 3.30 10.20 14.03
N ASP A 108 2.18 9.81 13.41
CA ASP A 108 1.97 10.09 11.98
C ASP A 108 1.30 11.46 11.78
N THR A 109 2.14 12.48 11.67
CA THR A 109 1.68 13.87 11.46
C THR A 109 0.98 14.09 10.12
N ILE A 110 1.21 13.23 9.12
CA ILE A 110 0.57 13.35 7.81
C ILE A 110 -0.89 12.89 7.92
N LEU A 111 -1.13 11.71 8.51
CA LEU A 111 -2.46 11.21 8.80
C LEU A 111 -3.25 12.18 9.69
N HIS A 112 -2.58 12.78 10.68
CA HIS A 112 -3.16 13.82 11.51
C HIS A 112 -3.62 15.05 10.71
N GLY A 113 -2.80 15.51 9.75
CA GLY A 113 -3.17 16.62 8.86
C GLY A 113 -4.39 16.27 7.99
N ILE A 114 -4.43 15.07 7.43
CA ILE A 114 -5.54 14.58 6.61
C ILE A 114 -6.85 14.56 7.40
N VAL A 115 -6.85 13.94 8.59
CA VAL A 115 -8.07 13.85 9.40
C VAL A 115 -8.54 15.22 9.91
N ASP A 116 -7.62 16.13 10.22
CA ASP A 116 -7.96 17.48 10.66
C ASP A 116 -8.58 18.30 9.50
N ALA A 117 -8.06 18.17 8.28
CA ALA A 117 -8.63 18.79 7.09
C ALA A 117 -10.05 18.29 6.81
N LEU A 118 -10.25 16.96 6.85
CA LEU A 118 -11.56 16.32 6.71
C LEU A 118 -12.53 16.76 7.81
N GLN A 119 -12.08 16.84 9.06
CA GLN A 119 -12.88 17.29 10.19
C GLN A 119 -13.30 18.77 10.04
N ALA A 120 -12.39 19.63 9.60
CA ALA A 120 -12.64 21.06 9.41
C ALA A 120 -13.68 21.32 8.31
N VAL A 121 -13.56 20.64 7.17
CA VAL A 121 -14.54 20.77 6.08
C VAL A 121 -15.90 20.16 6.44
N GLN A 122 -15.92 19.02 7.14
CA GLN A 122 -17.15 18.43 7.64
C GLN A 122 -17.88 19.34 8.62
N ARG A 123 -17.17 19.95 9.58
CA ARG A 123 -17.79 20.87 10.56
C ARG A 123 -18.52 22.04 9.91
N ARG A 124 -17.95 22.62 8.84
CA ARG A 124 -18.55 23.74 8.08
C ARG A 124 -19.77 23.31 7.27
N ASN A 125 -19.89 22.01 6.99
CA ASN A 125 -20.97 21.40 6.24
C ASN A 125 -21.88 20.53 7.12
N PHE A 126 -21.90 20.78 8.44
CA PHE A 126 -22.74 20.10 9.42
C PHE A 126 -22.60 18.56 9.40
N TYR A 127 -21.41 18.07 9.08
CA TYR A 127 -21.06 16.64 9.04
C TYR A 127 -21.85 15.83 8.00
N GLN A 128 -22.28 16.48 6.92
CA GLN A 128 -23.14 15.90 5.87
C GLN A 128 -22.41 15.61 4.56
N LEU A 129 -21.09 15.82 4.48
CA LEU A 129 -20.36 15.54 3.24
C LEU A 129 -20.14 14.04 3.08
N ARG A 130 -20.37 13.58 1.86
CA ARG A 130 -20.01 12.25 1.37
C ARG A 130 -19.17 12.39 0.12
N ALA A 131 -18.31 11.43 -0.12
CA ALA A 131 -17.60 11.36 -1.39
C ALA A 131 -17.53 9.93 -1.91
N GLU A 132 -17.51 9.80 -3.23
CA GLU A 132 -17.23 8.56 -3.92
C GLU A 132 -15.94 8.74 -4.72
N ALA A 133 -14.96 7.86 -4.48
CA ALA A 133 -13.73 7.76 -5.24
C ALA A 133 -13.80 6.56 -6.20
N THR A 134 -13.47 6.81 -7.45
CA THR A 134 -13.34 5.80 -8.51
C THR A 134 -12.00 5.96 -9.21
N HIS A 135 -11.46 4.86 -9.71
CA HIS A 135 -10.26 4.87 -10.52
C HIS A 135 -10.62 4.70 -12.00
N ARG A 136 -9.96 5.44 -12.88
CA ARG A 136 -10.10 5.27 -14.34
C ARG A 136 -8.74 5.17 -15.00
N GLY A 137 -8.62 4.21 -15.92
CA GLY A 137 -7.42 4.03 -16.75
C GLY A 137 -6.43 3.00 -16.18
N HIS A 138 -5.22 3.02 -16.72
CA HIS A 138 -4.18 2.04 -16.41
C HIS A 138 -3.14 2.54 -15.39
N TYR A 139 -2.99 3.86 -15.24
CA TYR A 139 -2.06 4.46 -14.29
C TYR A 139 -2.62 4.42 -12.88
N CYS A 140 -1.78 4.17 -11.89
CA CYS A 140 -2.19 4.03 -10.50
C CYS A 140 -1.55 5.14 -9.67
N HIS A 141 -2.11 6.35 -9.70
CA HIS A 141 -1.67 7.44 -8.83
C HIS A 141 -2.85 8.33 -8.40
N GLU A 142 -2.64 9.26 -7.48
CA GLU A 142 -3.68 10.03 -6.80
C GLU A 142 -4.53 10.88 -7.76
N TYR A 143 -3.93 11.38 -8.84
CA TYR A 143 -4.66 12.13 -9.86
C TYR A 143 -5.46 11.24 -10.82
N CYS A 144 -5.32 9.91 -10.76
CA CYS A 144 -6.21 8.97 -11.46
C CYS A 144 -7.52 8.71 -10.70
N MET A 145 -7.66 9.25 -9.49
CA MET A 145 -8.89 9.18 -8.71
C MET A 145 -9.87 10.26 -9.19
N VAL A 146 -11.00 9.80 -9.74
CA VAL A 146 -12.18 10.64 -9.98
C VAL A 146 -13.02 10.61 -8.71
N ILE A 147 -13.11 11.76 -8.05
CA ILE A 147 -13.77 11.92 -6.77
C ILE A 147 -14.93 12.88 -6.95
N SER A 148 -16.14 12.42 -6.63
CA SER A 148 -17.34 13.26 -6.58
C SER A 148 -17.73 13.49 -5.13
N VAL A 149 -17.92 14.75 -4.75
CA VAL A 149 -18.33 15.14 -3.39
C VAL A 149 -19.77 15.62 -3.43
N GLU A 150 -20.57 15.15 -2.49
CA GLU A 150 -21.95 15.58 -2.31
C GLU A 150 -22.23 15.94 -0.86
N ARG A 151 -23.29 16.70 -0.65
CA ARG A 151 -23.80 17.01 0.69
C ARG A 151 -25.19 16.42 0.83
N ASP A 152 -25.36 15.50 1.77
CA ASP A 152 -26.66 14.93 2.12
C ASP A 152 -27.45 15.95 2.96
N SER A 153 -28.00 16.97 2.28
CA SER A 153 -28.79 18.03 2.90
C SER A 153 -30.28 17.76 2.70
N PRO A 154 -31.05 17.46 3.77
CA PRO A 154 -32.51 17.31 3.70
C PRO A 154 -33.22 18.57 3.18
N THR A 155 -32.58 19.74 3.29
CA THR A 155 -33.12 21.04 2.86
C THR A 155 -32.53 21.54 1.54
N TYR A 156 -31.88 20.67 0.75
CA TYR A 156 -31.23 21.02 -0.54
C TYR A 156 -30.25 22.23 -0.46
N ARG A 157 -29.56 22.41 0.66
CA ARG A 157 -28.55 23.45 0.82
C ARG A 157 -27.24 22.95 0.24
N ASP A 158 -26.65 23.76 -0.63
CA ASP A 158 -25.34 23.48 -1.22
C ASP A 158 -24.24 23.35 -0.14
N MET A 159 -23.16 22.67 -0.52
CA MET A 159 -21.94 22.65 0.29
C MET A 159 -21.22 24.00 0.26
N THR A 160 -20.26 24.21 1.17
CA THR A 160 -19.38 25.38 1.09
C THR A 160 -18.55 25.34 -0.20
N ALA A 161 -18.24 26.51 -0.76
CA ALA A 161 -17.61 26.63 -2.08
C ALA A 161 -16.27 25.87 -2.22
N ASP A 162 -15.55 25.72 -1.12
CA ASP A 162 -14.25 25.04 -1.02
C ASP A 162 -14.36 23.57 -0.57
N ALA A 163 -15.58 23.07 -0.30
CA ALA A 163 -15.76 21.76 0.32
C ALA A 163 -15.30 20.63 -0.59
N GLU A 164 -15.64 20.71 -1.88
CA GLU A 164 -15.29 19.69 -2.86
C GLU A 164 -13.77 19.56 -2.98
N GLU A 165 -13.08 20.67 -3.27
CA GLU A 165 -11.62 20.69 -3.41
C GLU A 165 -10.89 20.18 -2.16
N MET A 166 -11.32 20.60 -0.97
CA MET A 166 -10.70 20.16 0.28
C MET A 166 -10.88 18.67 0.56
N VAL A 167 -12.04 18.10 0.25
CA VAL A 167 -12.26 16.65 0.39
C VAL A 167 -11.43 15.90 -0.65
N ILE A 168 -11.41 16.36 -1.90
CA ILE A 168 -10.62 15.75 -2.98
C ILE A 168 -9.14 15.70 -2.61
N GLU A 169 -8.56 16.82 -2.19
CA GLU A 169 -7.14 16.87 -1.86
C GLU A 169 -6.81 16.03 -0.61
N ALA A 170 -7.66 16.02 0.41
CA ALA A 170 -7.43 15.16 1.58
C ALA A 170 -7.46 13.66 1.22
N LEU A 171 -8.35 13.23 0.32
CA LEU A 171 -8.41 11.83 -0.14
C LEU A 171 -7.24 11.47 -1.07
N ARG A 172 -6.74 12.43 -1.86
CA ARG A 172 -5.49 12.27 -2.63
C ARG A 172 -4.26 12.22 -1.75
N ASP A 173 -4.19 13.04 -0.71
CA ASP A 173 -3.11 13.01 0.27
C ASP A 173 -3.07 11.66 0.99
N LEU A 174 -4.22 11.05 1.25
CA LEU A 174 -4.28 9.68 1.77
C LEU A 174 -3.71 8.64 0.79
N ALA A 175 -3.94 8.79 -0.52
CA ALA A 175 -3.33 7.94 -1.54
C ALA A 175 -1.80 8.14 -1.63
N ARG A 176 -1.33 9.39 -1.51
CA ARG A 176 0.11 9.71 -1.43
C ARG A 176 0.76 9.12 -0.18
N TRP A 177 0.04 9.15 0.95
CA TRP A 177 0.49 8.53 2.19
C TRP A 177 0.70 7.02 2.01
N LEU A 178 -0.28 6.33 1.41
CA LEU A 178 -0.18 4.90 1.12
C LEU A 178 1.04 4.61 0.25
N TYR A 179 1.22 5.36 -0.85
CA TYR A 179 2.33 5.14 -1.76
C TYR A 179 3.69 5.27 -1.07
N ARG A 180 3.88 6.30 -0.24
CA ARG A 180 5.11 6.47 0.55
C ARG A 180 5.33 5.35 1.56
N HIS A 181 4.27 4.77 2.10
CA HIS A 181 4.38 3.64 3.03
C HIS A 181 4.77 2.36 2.30
N LEU A 182 4.21 2.12 1.11
CA LEU A 182 4.59 1.03 0.23
C LEU A 182 6.06 1.14 -0.23
N GLU A 183 6.51 2.35 -0.58
CA GLU A 183 7.90 2.61 -0.97
C GLU A 183 8.87 2.31 0.19
N ARG A 184 8.55 2.77 1.41
CA ARG A 184 9.36 2.47 2.61
C ARG A 184 9.45 0.98 2.91
N GLU A 185 8.34 0.27 2.79
CA GLU A 185 8.32 -1.18 3.00
C GLU A 185 9.16 -1.89 1.94
N TYR A 186 9.03 -1.47 0.67
CA TYR A 186 9.84 -1.98 -0.42
C TYR A 186 11.34 -1.74 -0.20
N ASP A 187 11.72 -0.52 0.17
CA ASP A 187 13.11 -0.16 0.47
C ASP A 187 13.67 -0.99 1.64
N TYR A 188 12.86 -1.18 2.69
CA TYR A 188 13.25 -2.02 3.83
C TYR A 188 13.47 -3.47 3.40
N LEU A 189 12.50 -4.06 2.72
CA LEU A 189 12.56 -5.46 2.33
C LEU A 189 13.70 -5.72 1.32
N THR A 190 14.02 -4.74 0.47
CA THR A 190 15.11 -4.85 -0.49
C THR A 190 16.47 -4.43 0.05
N SER A 191 16.58 -4.00 1.31
CA SER A 191 17.86 -3.71 1.97
C SER A 191 18.77 -4.94 2.03
N ASP A 192 20.09 -4.73 2.09
CA ASP A 192 21.04 -5.85 2.17
C ASP A 192 20.77 -6.70 3.43
N GLU A 193 20.45 -6.06 4.54
CA GLU A 193 20.18 -6.72 5.82
C GLU A 193 18.93 -7.61 5.76
N ALA A 194 17.81 -7.08 5.26
CA ALA A 194 16.57 -7.86 5.15
C ALA A 194 16.71 -9.01 4.15
N VAL A 195 17.43 -8.79 3.05
CA VAL A 195 17.72 -9.83 2.06
C VAL A 195 18.61 -10.92 2.67
N ASP A 196 19.63 -10.56 3.45
CA ASP A 196 20.51 -11.53 4.12
C ASP A 196 19.74 -12.38 5.14
N GLU A 197 18.89 -11.75 5.94
CA GLU A 197 18.00 -12.44 6.88
C GLU A 197 17.06 -13.41 6.14
N ALA A 198 16.43 -12.97 5.06
CA ALA A 198 15.51 -13.79 4.29
C ALA A 198 16.20 -14.97 3.59
N ILE A 199 17.38 -14.75 3.00
CA ILE A 199 18.19 -15.80 2.39
C ILE A 199 18.58 -16.86 3.43
N THR A 200 18.98 -16.41 4.62
CA THR A 200 19.39 -17.28 5.73
C THR A 200 18.21 -18.06 6.28
N ALA A 201 17.07 -17.40 6.53
CA ALA A 201 15.87 -18.03 7.07
C ALA A 201 15.25 -19.09 6.13
N ASN A 202 15.35 -18.87 4.81
CA ASN A 202 14.91 -19.85 3.81
C ASN A 202 15.96 -20.92 3.50
N GLU A 203 17.10 -20.90 4.19
CA GLU A 203 18.18 -21.85 4.01
C GLU A 203 18.60 -22.00 2.54
N TYR A 204 18.67 -20.90 1.80
CA TYR A 204 19.16 -20.96 0.43
C TYR A 204 20.65 -21.28 0.37
N THR A 205 21.02 -22.01 -0.67
CA THR A 205 22.39 -22.44 -0.95
C THR A 205 22.87 -21.90 -2.29
N PHE A 206 24.16 -21.60 -2.36
CA PHE A 206 24.79 -20.97 -3.51
C PHE A 206 26.07 -21.70 -3.92
N THR A 207 26.48 -21.56 -5.18
CA THR A 207 27.83 -21.92 -5.60
C THR A 207 28.84 -20.90 -5.05
N GLU A 208 30.14 -21.22 -5.09
CA GLU A 208 31.21 -20.29 -4.69
C GLU A 208 31.12 -18.93 -5.40
N ALA A 209 30.61 -18.92 -6.63
CA ALA A 209 30.41 -17.72 -7.43
C ALA A 209 29.14 -16.91 -7.08
N GLY A 210 28.40 -17.31 -6.04
CA GLY A 210 27.17 -16.64 -5.58
C GLY A 210 25.92 -16.94 -6.40
N ARG A 211 25.92 -18.01 -7.22
CA ARG A 211 24.73 -18.40 -7.99
C ARG A 211 23.84 -19.31 -7.16
N ARG A 212 22.53 -19.06 -7.15
CA ARG A 212 21.56 -19.94 -6.46
C ARG A 212 21.69 -21.38 -6.95
N PHE A 213 21.73 -22.33 -6.02
CA PHE A 213 21.80 -23.77 -6.31
C PHE A 213 20.82 -24.57 -5.47
N GLY A 214 19.92 -25.31 -6.11
CA GLY A 214 18.91 -26.16 -5.47
C GLY A 214 17.53 -25.55 -5.55
#